data_AF-A0A523J6Y0-F1
#
_entry.id   AF-A0A523J6Y0-F1
#
_cell.length_a   1.000
_cell.length_b   1.000
_cell.length_c   1.000
_cell.angle_alpha   90.00
_cell.angle_beta   90.00
_cell.angle_gamma   90.00
#
_symmetry.space_group_name_H-M   'P 1'
#
loop_
_entity.id
_entity.type
_entity.pdbx_description
1 polymer ?
#
loop_
_entity_poly.entity_id
_entity_poly.type
_entity_poly.pdbx_seq_one_letter_code
_entity_poly.pdbx_strand_id
1 'polypeptide(L)'
;MSKPKQGLLFAANSRSAAAPRGTKGKPLKRAARVRKSAPPRGGKKREPSPVSAETMAHSQRDISVSEFFAKNRHLLGFDNPSKALLTTIKELVDNSLDATDEARILADVEIRVDQLAEDRFRVTCIDNGPGIVAKNVPLVFGKLLFGSKFHRLKMSRGQQGIGVSAAGMYGLLTTGHPVRVISRISPKKPANLFEIAIDTQKNQPAIKHQDSVEWDRERGTSVEIELEAQYRKGQHSVDNYIRQISLANPHATLRYFPPHRDRDEDVIVYERVTDELPPETAEIKPHPYGVELGVLMQWLRESKSRNLPGFLASEFSRVSSRLAQ
;
A
#
# COMPACT_ATOMS: atom_id res chain seq x y z
N MET A 1 18.71 10.42 -42.71
CA MET A 1 19.93 10.42 -43.55
C MET A 1 20.75 11.66 -43.25
N SER A 2 22.02 11.43 -42.91
CA SER A 2 23.26 12.24 -42.88
C SER A 2 23.31 13.77 -42.62
N LYS A 3 24.33 14.12 -41.81
CA LYS A 3 24.83 15.44 -41.35
C LYS A 3 25.45 16.31 -42.47
N PRO A 4 25.93 17.51 -42.12
CA PRO A 4 27.38 17.76 -42.29
C PRO A 4 28.10 18.37 -41.08
N LYS A 5 29.42 18.12 -41.06
CA LYS A 5 30.47 18.64 -40.16
C LYS A 5 31.02 19.97 -40.70
N GLN A 6 31.64 20.80 -39.85
CA GLN A 6 32.84 21.57 -40.20
C GLN A 6 33.61 21.96 -38.93
N GLY A 7 34.95 21.94 -39.04
CA GLY A 7 35.89 22.02 -37.93
C GLY A 7 36.84 23.21 -37.99
N LEU A 8 37.60 23.30 -36.91
CA LEU A 8 38.78 24.11 -36.54
C LEU A 8 39.60 24.78 -37.66
N LEU A 9 40.14 25.97 -37.35
CA LEU A 9 41.56 26.27 -37.04
C LEU A 9 41.87 27.74 -37.37
N PHE A 10 42.48 28.50 -36.46
CA PHE A 10 43.47 29.52 -36.84
C PHE A 10 44.50 29.71 -35.72
N ALA A 11 45.75 29.87 -36.18
CA ALA A 11 46.98 29.83 -35.41
C ALA A 11 47.72 31.17 -35.45
N ALA A 12 48.62 31.33 -34.47
CA ALA A 12 49.99 31.84 -34.60
C ALA A 12 50.27 33.36 -34.81
N ASN A 13 50.89 33.92 -33.75
CA ASN A 13 52.22 34.57 -33.70
C ASN A 13 52.57 35.76 -34.64
N SER A 14 53.07 36.85 -34.04
CA SER A 14 54.52 37.16 -33.91
C SER A 14 54.85 38.67 -33.87
N ARG A 15 55.97 38.98 -33.18
CA ARG A 15 56.96 40.09 -33.34
C ARG A 15 57.29 40.71 -31.96
N SER A 16 58.46 40.49 -31.36
CA SER A 16 59.83 40.96 -31.68
C SER A 16 60.04 42.48 -31.48
N ALA A 17 60.79 42.89 -30.45
CA ALA A 17 62.01 43.73 -30.57
C ALA A 17 62.53 44.30 -29.22
N ALA A 18 63.84 44.12 -29.01
CA ALA A 18 64.89 45.05 -28.50
C ALA A 18 64.78 45.83 -27.16
N ALA A 19 65.88 45.75 -26.38
CA ALA A 19 66.27 46.50 -25.17
C ALA A 19 66.92 47.88 -25.53
N PRO A 20 67.56 48.70 -24.63
CA PRO A 20 67.78 48.63 -23.16
C PRO A 20 67.64 49.99 -22.40
N ARG A 21 67.86 50.01 -21.05
CA ARG A 21 68.67 50.99 -20.24
C ARG A 21 68.19 51.11 -18.77
N GLY A 22 69.13 51.19 -17.83
CA GLY A 22 69.00 52.07 -16.66
C GLY A 22 68.94 51.45 -15.24
N THR A 23 70.13 51.30 -14.63
CA THR A 23 70.47 51.65 -13.22
C THR A 23 69.79 51.00 -11.99
N LYS A 24 70.56 50.08 -11.39
CA LYS A 24 70.95 49.87 -9.97
C LYS A 24 70.01 50.30 -8.81
N GLY A 25 69.62 49.32 -7.97
CA GLY A 25 69.20 49.55 -6.58
C GLY A 25 68.73 48.31 -5.78
N LYS A 26 69.68 47.63 -5.10
CA LYS A 26 69.59 46.70 -3.94
C LYS A 26 68.69 45.42 -3.98
N PRO A 27 69.09 44.32 -3.27
CA PRO A 27 68.63 42.96 -3.58
C PRO A 27 67.29 42.60 -2.94
N LEU A 28 66.41 42.00 -3.73
CA LEU A 28 65.11 41.43 -3.34
C LEU A 28 65.19 39.91 -3.14
N LYS A 29 64.27 39.43 -2.32
CA LYS A 29 64.07 38.04 -1.86
C LYS A 29 63.86 37.01 -2.99
N ARG A 30 64.21 35.76 -2.62
CA ARG A 30 63.51 34.46 -2.88
C ARG A 30 63.85 33.64 -4.15
N ALA A 31 63.86 32.31 -3.88
CA ALA A 31 63.61 31.16 -4.77
C ALA A 31 64.71 30.81 -5.79
N ALA A 32 65.02 29.55 -6.11
CA ALA A 32 64.71 28.23 -5.58
C ALA A 32 65.74 27.27 -6.21
N ARG A 33 66.23 26.27 -5.48
CA ARG A 33 66.96 25.14 -6.08
C ARG A 33 66.10 23.89 -5.91
N VAL A 34 65.61 23.39 -7.04
CA VAL A 34 64.78 22.20 -7.19
C VAL A 34 65.50 20.99 -6.57
N ARG A 35 64.92 20.42 -5.52
CA ARG A 35 65.22 19.06 -5.06
C ARG A 35 64.02 18.18 -5.41
N LYS A 36 64.28 17.13 -6.19
CA LYS A 36 63.30 16.09 -6.54
C LYS A 36 62.84 15.40 -5.25
N SER A 37 61.59 15.60 -4.86
CA SER A 37 60.92 14.78 -3.85
C SER A 37 60.25 13.59 -4.54
N ALA A 38 60.51 12.39 -4.02
CA ALA A 38 59.95 11.13 -4.48
C ALA A 38 58.41 11.14 -4.42
N PRO A 39 57.72 10.34 -5.27
CA PRO A 39 56.27 10.24 -5.23
C PRO A 39 55.80 9.71 -3.86
N PRO A 40 54.65 10.16 -3.35
CA PRO A 40 54.10 9.63 -2.11
C PRO A 40 53.85 8.13 -2.30
N ARG A 41 54.42 7.32 -1.39
CA ARG A 41 54.18 5.88 -1.34
C ARG A 41 52.67 5.65 -1.32
N GLY A 42 52.17 4.88 -2.29
CA GLY A 42 50.77 4.52 -2.37
C GLY A 42 50.30 3.95 -1.03
N GLY A 43 49.34 4.63 -0.41
CA GLY A 43 48.60 4.06 0.69
C GLY A 43 47.91 2.80 0.16
N LYS A 44 48.29 1.62 0.68
CA LYS A 44 47.49 0.42 0.49
C LYS A 44 46.07 0.79 0.93
N LYS A 45 45.09 0.73 0.00
CA LYS A 45 43.67 0.71 0.39
C LYS A 45 43.56 -0.41 1.41
N ARG A 46 43.26 -0.05 2.67
CA ARG A 46 42.92 -1.06 3.68
C ARG A 46 41.73 -1.82 3.12
N GLU A 47 41.94 -3.10 2.82
CA GLU A 47 40.83 -3.99 2.53
C GLU A 47 39.89 -3.96 3.74
N PRO A 48 38.56 -3.86 3.53
CA PRO A 48 37.61 -3.82 4.63
C PRO A 48 37.81 -5.08 5.47
N SER A 49 38.20 -4.89 6.73
CA SER A 49 38.38 -5.97 7.68
C SER A 49 37.07 -6.75 7.81
N PRO A 50 37.12 -8.10 7.81
CA PRO A 50 35.91 -8.92 7.89
C PRO A 50 35.14 -8.55 9.15
N VAL A 51 33.85 -8.24 8.98
CA VAL A 51 32.96 -7.79 10.05
C VAL A 51 32.65 -9.00 10.94
N SER A 52 32.85 -8.87 12.26
CA SER A 52 32.62 -9.98 13.19
C SER A 52 31.13 -10.31 13.29
N ALA A 53 30.80 -11.55 13.65
CA ALA A 53 29.41 -11.98 13.83
C ALA A 53 28.67 -11.13 14.87
N GLU A 54 29.35 -10.69 15.95
CA GLU A 54 28.79 -9.79 16.96
C GLU A 54 28.51 -8.39 16.38
N THR A 55 29.42 -7.89 15.53
CA THR A 55 29.24 -6.59 14.86
C THR A 55 28.09 -6.66 13.84
N MET A 56 27.93 -7.80 13.15
CA MET A 56 26.79 -8.06 12.27
C MET A 56 25.49 -8.20 13.07
N ALA A 57 25.51 -8.84 14.23
CA ALA A 57 24.34 -8.97 15.11
C ALA A 57 23.85 -7.61 15.62
N HIS A 58 24.76 -6.72 16.03
CA HIS A 58 24.40 -5.34 16.42
C HIS A 58 23.87 -4.47 15.27
N SER A 59 24.12 -4.86 14.01
CA SER A 59 23.57 -4.20 12.84
C SER A 59 22.19 -4.71 12.43
N GLN A 60 21.72 -5.81 13.01
CA GLN A 60 20.36 -6.31 12.80
C GLN A 60 19.38 -5.35 13.46
N ARG A 61 18.40 -4.87 12.69
CA ARG A 61 17.32 -4.01 13.16
C ARG A 61 16.00 -4.62 12.71
N ASP A 62 14.98 -4.45 13.54
CA ASP A 62 13.62 -4.80 13.15
C ASP A 62 13.22 -3.98 11.91
N ILE A 63 12.67 -4.67 10.91
CA ILE A 63 12.23 -4.04 9.67
C ILE A 63 10.93 -3.30 9.97
N SER A 64 10.92 -1.99 9.78
CA SER A 64 9.69 -1.20 9.91
C SER A 64 8.69 -1.62 8.85
N VAL A 65 7.40 -1.44 9.14
CA VAL A 65 6.34 -1.75 8.19
C VAL A 65 6.48 -0.94 6.89
N SER A 66 6.92 0.32 6.97
CA SER A 66 7.27 1.10 5.78
C SER A 66 8.40 0.53 4.97
N GLU A 67 9.45 0.04 5.63
CA GLU A 67 10.59 -0.54 4.93
C GLU A 67 10.20 -1.85 4.24
N PHE A 68 9.36 -2.66 4.91
CA PHE A 68 8.73 -3.82 4.29
C PHE A 68 7.87 -3.40 3.08
N PHE A 69 7.03 -2.39 3.22
CA PHE A 69 6.15 -1.93 2.13
C PHE A 69 6.95 -1.35 0.96
N ALA A 70 7.94 -0.49 1.22
CA ALA A 70 8.77 0.12 0.19
C ALA A 70 9.58 -0.91 -0.61
N LYS A 71 10.13 -1.93 0.07
CA LYS A 71 10.87 -3.01 -0.58
C LYS A 71 9.96 -4.05 -1.26
N ASN A 72 8.74 -4.25 -0.77
CA ASN A 72 7.82 -5.31 -1.21
C ASN A 72 6.51 -4.79 -1.82
N ARG A 73 6.51 -3.56 -2.33
CA ARG A 73 5.33 -2.91 -2.91
C ARG A 73 4.62 -3.74 -3.99
N HIS A 74 5.40 -4.54 -4.71
CA HIS A 74 4.90 -5.47 -5.73
C HIS A 74 4.09 -6.64 -5.17
N LEU A 75 4.42 -7.15 -3.97
CA LEU A 75 3.69 -8.23 -3.31
C LEU A 75 2.26 -7.81 -2.92
N LEU A 76 2.06 -6.51 -2.71
CA LEU A 76 0.78 -5.94 -2.31
C LEU A 76 -0.03 -5.38 -3.49
N GLY A 77 0.45 -5.56 -4.72
CA GLY A 77 -0.28 -5.12 -5.92
C GLY A 77 -0.13 -3.63 -6.26
N PHE A 78 0.86 -2.95 -5.68
CA PHE A 78 1.11 -1.52 -5.93
C PHE A 78 2.32 -1.27 -6.84
N ASP A 79 2.85 -2.29 -7.53
CA ASP A 79 4.07 -2.22 -8.37
C ASP A 79 4.14 -1.04 -9.36
N ASN A 80 3.01 -0.65 -9.97
CA ASN A 80 2.92 0.43 -10.94
C ASN A 80 1.68 1.32 -10.71
N PRO A 81 1.70 2.59 -11.16
CA PRO A 81 0.61 3.54 -10.91
C PRO A 81 -0.77 3.12 -11.43
N SER A 82 -0.85 2.38 -12.53
CA SER A 82 -2.14 1.90 -13.06
C SER A 82 -2.72 0.76 -12.23
N LYS A 83 -1.88 -0.19 -11.83
CA LYS A 83 -2.29 -1.28 -10.93
C LYS A 83 -2.61 -0.76 -9.54
N ALA A 84 -1.90 0.24 -9.05
CA ALA A 84 -2.17 0.87 -7.75
C ALA A 84 -3.59 1.43 -7.65
N LEU A 85 -4.08 2.10 -8.71
CA LEU A 85 -5.45 2.59 -8.77
C LEU A 85 -6.48 1.45 -8.74
N LEU A 86 -6.27 0.44 -9.60
CA LEU A 86 -7.14 -0.73 -9.68
C LEU A 86 -7.18 -1.50 -8.36
N THR A 87 -6.02 -1.76 -7.76
CA THR A 87 -5.90 -2.46 -6.46
C THR A 87 -6.61 -1.67 -5.36
N THR A 88 -6.46 -0.35 -5.30
CA THR A 88 -7.14 0.49 -4.31
C THR A 88 -8.66 0.37 -4.42
N ILE A 89 -9.20 0.52 -5.64
CA ILE A 89 -10.63 0.41 -5.90
C ILE A 89 -11.12 -1.01 -5.58
N LYS A 90 -10.37 -2.02 -6.00
CA LYS A 90 -10.69 -3.42 -5.71
C LYS A 90 -10.82 -3.67 -4.21
N GLU A 91 -9.82 -3.26 -3.42
CA GLU A 91 -9.84 -3.51 -1.98
C GLU A 91 -10.93 -2.72 -1.25
N LEU A 92 -11.32 -1.54 -1.75
CA LEU A 92 -12.45 -0.79 -1.20
C LEU A 92 -13.80 -1.46 -1.52
N VAL A 93 -14.02 -1.79 -2.80
CA VAL A 93 -15.27 -2.42 -3.27
C VAL A 93 -15.46 -3.80 -2.66
N ASP A 94 -14.41 -4.64 -2.63
CA ASP A 94 -14.49 -5.98 -2.03
C ASP A 94 -14.85 -5.91 -0.53
N ASN A 95 -14.31 -4.93 0.21
CA ASN A 95 -14.64 -4.75 1.62
C ASN A 95 -16.05 -4.23 1.84
N SER A 96 -16.53 -3.31 0.99
CA SER A 96 -17.91 -2.83 1.04
C SER A 96 -18.91 -3.95 0.76
N LEU A 97 -18.66 -4.77 -0.27
CA LEU A 97 -19.50 -5.92 -0.62
C LEU A 97 -19.49 -7.00 0.47
N ASP A 98 -18.32 -7.33 1.02
CA ASP A 98 -18.22 -8.29 2.13
C ASP A 98 -19.01 -7.78 3.36
N ALA A 99 -18.91 -6.49 3.68
CA ALA A 99 -19.63 -5.90 4.82
C ALA A 99 -21.16 -5.92 4.64
N THR A 100 -21.65 -5.66 3.43
CA THR A 100 -23.09 -5.74 3.13
C THR A 100 -23.59 -7.18 3.11
N ASP A 101 -22.83 -8.10 2.52
CA ASP A 101 -23.20 -9.52 2.43
C ASP A 101 -23.27 -10.17 3.83
N GLU A 102 -22.26 -9.91 4.69
CA GLU A 102 -22.22 -10.40 6.07
C GLU A 102 -23.38 -9.84 6.92
N ALA A 103 -23.78 -8.60 6.67
CA ALA A 103 -24.90 -7.96 7.37
C ALA A 103 -26.27 -8.26 6.74
N ARG A 104 -26.32 -9.06 5.67
CA ARG A 104 -27.54 -9.38 4.90
C ARG A 104 -28.26 -8.13 4.38
N ILE A 105 -27.49 -7.21 3.83
CA ILE A 105 -27.95 -5.94 3.26
C ILE A 105 -27.77 -6.01 1.74
N LEU A 106 -28.79 -5.60 0.99
CA LEU A 106 -28.65 -5.42 -0.45
C LEU A 106 -27.69 -4.26 -0.72
N ALA A 107 -26.54 -4.59 -1.32
CA ALA A 107 -25.43 -3.68 -1.45
C ALA A 107 -25.79 -2.51 -2.37
N ASP A 108 -25.54 -1.30 -1.87
CA ASP A 108 -25.57 -0.07 -2.63
C ASP A 108 -24.21 0.62 -2.40
N VAL A 109 -23.36 0.57 -3.42
CA VAL A 109 -21.98 1.04 -3.36
C VAL A 109 -21.74 2.14 -4.39
N GLU A 110 -21.25 3.28 -3.92
CA GLU A 110 -20.84 4.42 -4.72
C GLU A 110 -19.31 4.45 -4.81
N ILE A 111 -18.78 4.55 -6.02
CA ILE A 111 -17.35 4.55 -6.31
C ILE A 111 -17.05 5.80 -7.11
N ARG A 112 -16.32 6.75 -6.52
CA ARG A 112 -15.89 7.98 -7.17
C ARG A 112 -14.39 8.00 -7.35
N VAL A 113 -13.93 8.40 -8.53
CA VAL A 113 -12.51 8.54 -8.85
C VAL A 113 -12.29 9.95 -9.38
N ASP A 114 -11.87 10.87 -8.51
CA ASP A 114 -11.65 12.26 -8.89
C ASP A 114 -10.18 12.45 -9.30
N GLN A 115 -9.93 13.03 -10.47
CA GLN A 115 -8.57 13.34 -10.93
C GLN A 115 -8.14 14.72 -10.41
N LEU A 116 -7.27 14.74 -9.40
CA LEU A 116 -6.78 15.97 -8.78
C LEU A 116 -5.61 16.59 -9.57
N ALA A 117 -4.73 15.76 -10.12
CA ALA A 117 -3.61 16.16 -10.98
C ALA A 117 -3.37 15.12 -12.09
N GLU A 118 -2.33 15.29 -12.91
CA GLU A 118 -2.01 14.35 -14.00
C GLU A 118 -1.80 12.92 -13.48
N ASP A 119 -1.12 12.78 -12.35
CA ASP A 119 -0.71 11.53 -11.71
C ASP A 119 -1.35 11.33 -10.33
N ARG A 120 -2.34 12.14 -9.96
CA ARG A 120 -2.94 12.14 -8.62
C ARG A 120 -4.44 11.99 -8.67
N PHE A 121 -4.94 11.02 -7.93
CA PHE A 121 -6.35 10.67 -7.88
C PHE A 121 -6.84 10.59 -6.44
N ARG A 122 -8.10 10.95 -6.23
CA ARG A 122 -8.84 10.67 -5.00
C ARG A 122 -9.86 9.60 -5.30
N VAL A 123 -9.80 8.49 -4.57
CA VAL A 123 -10.76 7.40 -4.66
C VAL A 123 -11.65 7.44 -3.43
N THR A 124 -12.95 7.57 -3.65
CA THR A 124 -13.97 7.54 -2.59
C THR A 124 -14.88 6.34 -2.83
N CYS A 125 -15.05 5.49 -1.81
CA CYS A 125 -15.98 4.37 -1.83
C CYS A 125 -16.97 4.52 -0.69
N ILE A 126 -18.28 4.55 -1.00
CA ILE A 126 -19.35 4.74 -0.03
C ILE A 126 -20.32 3.58 -0.11
N ASP A 127 -20.50 2.86 0.99
CA ASP A 127 -21.46 1.76 1.09
C ASP A 127 -22.64 2.06 2.01
N ASN A 128 -23.68 1.22 1.93
CA ASN A 128 -24.83 1.19 2.83
C ASN A 128 -24.76 0.05 3.86
N GLY A 129 -23.54 -0.44 4.14
CA GLY A 129 -23.27 -1.56 5.04
C GLY A 129 -23.60 -1.25 6.50
N PRO A 130 -23.21 -2.12 7.44
CA PRO A 130 -23.50 -1.95 8.87
C PRO A 130 -22.74 -0.78 9.52
N GLY A 131 -21.77 -0.20 8.82
CA GLY A 131 -20.80 0.74 9.37
C GLY A 131 -19.77 0.05 10.28
N ILE A 132 -18.80 0.83 10.75
CA ILE A 132 -17.72 0.39 11.62
C ILE A 132 -17.86 1.11 12.96
N VAL A 133 -17.77 0.36 14.05
CA VAL A 133 -17.78 0.95 15.40
C VAL A 133 -16.59 1.90 15.53
N ALA A 134 -16.83 3.15 15.95
CA ALA A 134 -15.85 4.23 16.03
C ALA A 134 -14.48 3.80 16.61
N LYS A 135 -14.48 3.03 17.70
CA LYS A 135 -13.25 2.52 18.35
C LYS A 135 -12.38 1.62 17.45
N ASN A 136 -13.00 0.94 16.48
CA ASN A 136 -12.33 0.01 15.57
C ASN A 136 -11.87 0.68 14.28
N VAL A 137 -12.43 1.85 13.91
CA VAL A 137 -12.08 2.54 12.66
C VAL A 137 -10.58 2.80 12.56
N PRO A 138 -9.89 3.37 13.57
CA PRO A 138 -8.45 3.57 13.48
C PRO A 138 -7.68 2.26 13.29
N LEU A 139 -8.11 1.17 13.91
CA LEU A 139 -7.42 -0.12 13.82
C LEU A 139 -7.54 -0.73 12.42
N VAL A 140 -8.71 -0.63 11.77
CA VAL A 140 -8.94 -1.17 10.43
C VAL A 140 -8.08 -0.47 9.37
N PHE A 141 -7.99 0.86 9.43
CA PHE A 141 -7.29 1.63 8.40
C PHE A 141 -5.83 1.96 8.77
N GLY A 142 -5.50 1.93 10.07
CA GLY A 142 -4.23 2.40 10.60
C GLY A 142 -3.28 1.32 11.13
N LYS A 143 -3.65 0.03 11.04
CA LYS A 143 -2.81 -1.10 11.46
C LYS A 143 -2.79 -2.18 10.39
N LEU A 144 -1.61 -2.51 9.86
CA LEU A 144 -1.48 -3.66 8.96
C LEU A 144 -1.73 -4.96 9.71
N LEU A 145 -2.29 -5.95 9.00
CA LEU A 145 -2.65 -7.28 9.52
C LEU A 145 -3.71 -7.23 10.63
N PHE A 146 -4.57 -6.21 10.61
CA PHE A 146 -5.70 -6.10 11.52
C PHE A 146 -7.00 -6.42 10.79
N GLY A 147 -7.69 -7.47 11.23
CA GLY A 147 -8.99 -7.81 10.68
C GLY A 147 -9.61 -9.05 11.33
N SER A 148 -10.94 -9.12 11.29
CA SER A 148 -11.72 -10.28 11.73
C SER A 148 -11.55 -11.50 10.82
N LYS A 149 -11.13 -11.30 9.57
CA LYS A 149 -11.01 -12.34 8.52
C LYS A 149 -9.83 -13.31 8.73
N PHE A 150 -8.83 -12.96 9.53
CA PHE A 150 -7.63 -13.78 9.75
C PHE A 150 -7.82 -15.02 10.61
N HIS A 151 -8.80 -14.98 11.52
CA HIS A 151 -8.97 -16.01 12.55
C HIS A 151 -10.07 -17.00 12.20
N ARG A 152 -10.76 -16.79 11.06
CA ARG A 152 -11.89 -17.60 10.61
C ARG A 152 -11.59 -18.17 9.24
N LEU A 153 -11.72 -19.49 9.10
CA LEU A 153 -11.69 -20.15 7.80
C LEU A 153 -13.09 -20.06 7.18
N LYS A 154 -13.40 -18.88 6.63
CA LYS A 154 -14.66 -18.59 5.92
C LYS A 154 -14.33 -18.00 4.56
N MET A 155 -15.02 -18.45 3.51
CA MET A 155 -14.85 -17.90 2.18
C MET A 155 -15.36 -16.46 2.16
N SER A 156 -14.48 -15.53 1.77
CA SER A 156 -14.74 -14.10 1.57
C SER A 156 -13.84 -13.57 0.44
N ARG A 157 -14.11 -12.36 -0.06
CA ARG A 157 -13.33 -11.79 -1.19
C ARG A 157 -11.88 -11.45 -0.78
N GLY A 158 -11.69 -11.00 0.47
CA GLY A 158 -10.38 -10.67 1.02
C GLY A 158 -9.85 -11.71 2.01
N GLN A 159 -8.70 -12.34 1.70
CA GLN A 159 -8.14 -13.42 2.54
C GLN A 159 -7.20 -12.94 3.66
N GLN A 160 -6.48 -11.84 3.44
CA GLN A 160 -5.30 -11.50 4.26
C GLN A 160 -5.46 -10.20 5.06
N GLY A 161 -6.64 -9.59 5.18
CA GLY A 161 -6.85 -8.40 6.05
C GLY A 161 -5.82 -7.25 5.92
N ILE A 162 -5.15 -7.14 4.77
CA ILE A 162 -4.10 -6.16 4.49
C ILE A 162 -4.55 -5.11 3.47
N GLY A 163 -5.55 -5.43 2.64
CA GLY A 163 -5.82 -4.71 1.40
C GLY A 163 -6.06 -3.22 1.59
N VAL A 164 -7.03 -2.86 2.43
CA VAL A 164 -7.40 -1.45 2.62
C VAL A 164 -6.32 -0.66 3.38
N SER A 165 -5.65 -1.28 4.35
CA SER A 165 -4.56 -0.64 5.10
C SER A 165 -3.32 -0.45 4.21
N ALA A 166 -3.06 -1.37 3.27
CA ALA A 166 -2.03 -1.25 2.24
C ALA A 166 -2.34 -0.13 1.25
N ALA A 167 -3.60 0.01 0.81
CA ALA A 167 -4.04 1.12 -0.03
C ALA A 167 -3.89 2.47 0.70
N GLY A 168 -4.26 2.53 1.97
CA GLY A 168 -4.07 3.72 2.81
C GLY A 168 -2.59 4.08 3.02
N MET A 169 -1.73 3.07 3.24
CA MET A 169 -0.29 3.26 3.33
C MET A 169 0.30 3.77 2.02
N TYR A 170 -0.14 3.20 0.91
CA TYR A 170 0.29 3.63 -0.41
C TYR A 170 -0.06 5.10 -0.68
N GLY A 171 -1.31 5.48 -0.38
CA GLY A 171 -1.76 6.87 -0.48
C GLY A 171 -0.92 7.80 0.40
N LEU A 172 -0.74 7.45 1.68
CA LEU A 172 0.05 8.24 2.62
C LEU A 172 1.51 8.41 2.17
N LEU A 173 2.16 7.34 1.69
CA LEU A 173 3.57 7.40 1.26
C LEU A 173 3.78 8.18 -0.03
N THR A 174 2.76 8.26 -0.90
CA THR A 174 2.85 8.96 -2.18
C THR A 174 2.38 10.41 -2.10
N THR A 175 1.29 10.67 -1.40
CA THR A 175 0.67 12.01 -1.38
C THR A 175 0.85 12.76 -0.06
N GLY A 176 1.20 12.04 1.01
CA GLY A 176 1.29 12.59 2.37
C GLY A 176 -0.05 12.78 3.07
N HIS A 177 -1.18 12.52 2.39
CA HIS A 177 -2.51 12.71 2.96
C HIS A 177 -2.99 11.48 3.75
N PRO A 178 -3.60 11.68 4.92
CA PRO A 178 -4.20 10.58 5.69
C PRO A 178 -5.44 10.02 4.97
N VAL A 179 -5.79 8.78 5.29
CA VAL A 179 -7.06 8.18 4.85
C VAL A 179 -8.20 8.85 5.60
N ARG A 180 -9.21 9.31 4.88
CA ARG A 180 -10.40 9.94 5.46
C ARG A 180 -11.54 8.93 5.47
N VAL A 181 -12.12 8.70 6.65
CA VAL A 181 -13.18 7.70 6.85
C VAL A 181 -14.36 8.34 7.57
N ILE A 182 -15.55 8.21 7.00
CA ILE A 182 -16.81 8.54 7.66
C ILE A 182 -17.55 7.24 7.91
N SER A 183 -18.01 6.99 9.13
CA SER A 183 -18.81 5.80 9.40
C SER A 183 -19.95 6.07 10.38
N ARG A 184 -21.11 5.48 10.08
CA ARG A 184 -22.31 5.54 10.91
C ARG A 184 -22.92 4.15 11.02
N ILE A 185 -23.18 3.71 12.23
CA ILE A 185 -23.70 2.36 12.51
C ILE A 185 -25.23 2.30 12.63
N SER A 186 -25.90 3.44 12.80
CA SER A 186 -27.36 3.53 12.89
C SER A 186 -27.84 4.98 12.77
N PRO A 187 -29.10 5.22 12.35
CA PRO A 187 -29.70 6.56 12.31
C PRO A 187 -29.64 7.30 13.65
N LYS A 188 -29.72 6.57 14.76
CA LYS A 188 -29.74 7.13 16.13
C LYS A 188 -28.36 7.57 16.65
N LYS A 189 -27.29 7.29 15.90
CA LYS A 189 -25.92 7.61 16.31
C LYS A 189 -25.30 8.59 15.32
N PRO A 190 -24.40 9.46 15.79
CA PRO A 190 -23.68 10.38 14.91
C PRO A 190 -22.79 9.62 13.91
N ALA A 191 -22.58 10.21 12.73
CA ALA A 191 -21.56 9.75 11.82
C ALA A 191 -20.20 10.29 12.29
N ASN A 192 -19.22 9.40 12.43
CA ASN A 192 -17.89 9.77 12.93
C ASN A 192 -16.95 9.90 11.73
N LEU A 193 -16.31 11.06 11.61
CA LEU A 193 -15.24 11.35 10.68
C LEU A 193 -13.89 11.10 11.35
N PHE A 194 -13.00 10.39 10.66
CA PHE A 194 -11.63 10.15 11.07
C PHE A 194 -10.68 10.46 9.92
N GLU A 195 -9.56 11.11 10.23
CA GLU A 195 -8.39 11.16 9.36
C GLU A 195 -7.28 10.34 10.00
N ILE A 196 -6.89 9.24 9.35
CA ILE A 196 -6.03 8.22 9.91
C ILE A 196 -4.77 8.10 9.06
N ALA A 197 -3.62 8.21 9.72
CA ALA A 197 -2.32 7.84 9.18
C ALA A 197 -1.81 6.57 9.88
N ILE A 198 -0.90 5.85 9.23
CA ILE A 198 -0.22 4.71 9.84
C ILE A 198 1.11 5.19 10.42
N ASP A 199 1.35 4.94 11.71
CA ASP A 199 2.71 4.96 12.25
C ASP A 199 3.46 3.76 11.70
N THR A 200 4.15 4.07 10.62
CA THR A 200 5.07 3.28 9.82
C THR A 200 6.15 2.52 10.60
N GLN A 201 6.59 3.05 11.76
CA GLN A 201 7.60 2.39 12.60
C GLN A 201 6.95 1.41 13.58
N LYS A 202 5.83 1.80 14.19
CA LYS A 202 5.17 1.01 15.25
C LYS A 202 4.05 0.10 14.75
N ASN A 203 3.66 0.21 13.49
CA ASN A 203 2.45 -0.39 12.92
C ASN A 203 1.20 -0.10 13.78
N GLN A 204 1.00 1.17 14.09
CA GLN A 204 -0.12 1.63 14.92
C GLN A 204 -0.86 2.79 14.25
N PRO A 205 -2.18 2.91 14.49
CA PRO A 205 -2.93 4.03 13.96
C PRO A 205 -2.50 5.34 14.61
N ALA A 206 -2.29 6.37 13.79
CA ALA A 206 -2.13 7.74 14.21
C ALA A 206 -3.33 8.56 13.73
N ILE A 207 -4.25 8.87 14.65
CA ILE A 207 -5.41 9.72 14.37
C ILE A 207 -4.94 11.16 14.25
N LYS A 208 -5.16 11.78 13.08
CA LYS A 208 -4.81 13.16 12.79
C LYS A 208 -5.96 14.11 13.10
N HIS A 209 -7.17 13.67 12.79
CA HIS A 209 -8.40 14.40 13.05
C HIS A 209 -9.52 13.42 13.38
N GLN A 210 -10.41 13.81 14.28
CA GLN A 210 -11.60 13.06 14.64
C GLN A 210 -12.72 14.05 14.95
N ASP A 211 -13.86 13.87 14.28
CA ASP A 211 -15.03 14.72 14.47
C ASP A 211 -16.33 13.95 14.24
N SER A 212 -17.46 14.58 14.57
CA SER A 212 -18.80 14.11 14.23
C SER A 212 -19.36 14.98 13.11
N VAL A 213 -19.83 14.36 12.03
CA VAL A 213 -20.39 15.07 10.88
C VAL A 213 -21.85 14.71 10.65
N GLU A 214 -22.60 15.61 10.05
CA GLU A 214 -23.91 15.25 9.48
C GLU A 214 -23.69 14.41 8.23
N TRP A 215 -24.51 13.38 8.09
CA TRP A 215 -24.42 12.46 6.97
C TRP A 215 -25.81 11.98 6.57
N ASP A 216 -26.11 12.10 5.29
CA ASP A 216 -27.44 11.85 4.72
C ASP A 216 -27.82 10.36 4.75
N ARG A 217 -26.83 9.48 4.90
CA ARG A 217 -27.05 8.03 4.98
C ARG A 217 -27.35 7.59 6.41
N GLU A 218 -28.35 6.73 6.54
CA GLU A 218 -28.76 6.12 7.81
C GLU A 218 -27.66 5.27 8.46
N ARG A 219 -26.88 4.58 7.63
CA ARG A 219 -25.76 3.73 8.01
C ARG A 219 -24.80 3.54 6.83
N GLY A 220 -23.59 3.09 7.14
CA GLY A 220 -22.59 2.70 6.14
C GLY A 220 -21.20 3.23 6.47
N THR A 221 -20.30 3.09 5.50
CA THR A 221 -18.94 3.61 5.57
C THR A 221 -18.59 4.33 4.27
N SER A 222 -17.94 5.49 4.39
CA SER A 222 -17.28 6.21 3.31
C SER A 222 -15.78 6.18 3.57
N VAL A 223 -14.99 5.74 2.60
CA VAL A 223 -13.52 5.72 2.67
C VAL A 223 -12.98 6.50 1.50
N GLU A 224 -12.13 7.48 1.79
CA GLU A 224 -11.48 8.36 0.82
C GLU A 224 -9.96 8.21 0.95
N ILE A 225 -9.29 7.90 -0.17
CA ILE A 225 -7.83 7.73 -0.26
C ILE A 225 -7.30 8.56 -1.43
N GLU A 226 -6.35 9.45 -1.15
CA GLU A 226 -5.58 10.16 -2.18
C GLU A 226 -4.27 9.41 -2.47
N LEU A 227 -4.00 9.13 -3.75
CA LEU A 227 -2.84 8.34 -4.18
C LEU A 227 -2.26 8.83 -5.51
N GLU A 228 -0.96 8.60 -5.69
CA GLU A 228 -0.33 8.70 -7.01
C GLU A 228 -0.68 7.47 -7.86
N ALA A 229 -1.27 7.69 -9.02
CA ALA A 229 -1.85 6.67 -9.85
C ALA A 229 -1.92 7.10 -11.32
N GLN A 230 -2.20 6.15 -12.22
CA GLN A 230 -2.48 6.47 -13.62
C GLN A 230 -3.72 5.74 -14.10
N TYR A 231 -4.76 6.51 -14.43
CA TYR A 231 -5.97 5.96 -15.06
C TYR A 231 -5.69 5.60 -16.53
N ARG A 232 -5.97 4.34 -16.90
CA ARG A 232 -5.85 3.82 -18.27
C ARG A 232 -7.12 3.06 -18.64
N LYS A 233 -7.59 3.25 -19.87
CA LYS A 233 -8.68 2.48 -20.46
C LYS A 233 -8.16 1.16 -21.06
N GLY A 234 -9.03 0.16 -21.17
CA GLY A 234 -8.72 -1.15 -21.75
C GLY A 234 -9.14 -2.34 -20.88
N GLN A 235 -8.63 -3.54 -21.20
CA GLN A 235 -9.05 -4.78 -20.54
C GLN A 235 -8.69 -4.83 -19.04
N HIS A 236 -7.56 -4.26 -18.65
CA HIS A 236 -7.09 -4.19 -17.26
C HIS A 236 -7.42 -2.84 -16.59
N SER A 237 -8.43 -2.13 -17.09
CA SER A 237 -8.87 -0.85 -16.55
C SER A 237 -9.77 -1.02 -15.33
N VAL A 238 -9.88 0.08 -14.58
CA VAL A 238 -10.86 0.23 -13.50
C VAL A 238 -12.28 0.03 -14.02
N ASP A 239 -12.62 0.62 -15.17
CA ASP A 239 -13.96 0.53 -15.78
C ASP A 239 -14.36 -0.93 -16.01
N ASN A 240 -13.45 -1.73 -16.59
CA ASN A 240 -13.72 -3.13 -16.88
C ASN A 240 -13.82 -3.97 -15.60
N TYR A 241 -13.01 -3.66 -14.58
CA TYR A 241 -13.13 -4.30 -13.26
C TYR A 241 -14.50 -4.06 -12.64
N ILE A 242 -14.97 -2.81 -12.59
CA ILE A 242 -16.29 -2.48 -12.02
C ILE A 242 -17.41 -3.17 -12.79
N ARG A 243 -17.32 -3.21 -14.13
CA ARG A 243 -18.25 -3.97 -14.96
C ARG A 243 -18.24 -5.45 -14.60
N GLN A 244 -17.08 -6.07 -14.44
CA GLN A 244 -16.97 -7.48 -14.04
C GLN A 244 -17.58 -7.73 -12.65
N ILE A 245 -17.35 -6.82 -11.70
CA ILE A 245 -17.93 -6.92 -10.36
C ILE A 245 -19.45 -6.81 -10.39
N SER A 246 -20.02 -5.93 -11.23
CA SER A 246 -21.48 -5.84 -11.40
C SER A 246 -22.09 -7.14 -11.92
N LEU A 247 -21.41 -7.82 -12.85
CA LEU A 247 -21.87 -9.10 -13.40
C LEU A 247 -21.73 -10.25 -12.40
N ALA A 248 -20.67 -10.23 -11.58
CA ALA A 248 -20.42 -11.26 -10.58
C ALA A 248 -21.29 -11.12 -9.33
N ASN A 249 -21.84 -9.93 -9.07
CA ASN A 249 -22.64 -9.61 -7.88
C ASN A 249 -24.00 -9.05 -8.31
N PRO A 250 -24.90 -9.89 -8.87
CA PRO A 250 -26.18 -9.45 -9.43
C PRO A 250 -27.11 -8.81 -8.39
N HIS A 251 -26.87 -9.02 -7.10
CA HIS A 251 -27.61 -8.43 -5.99
C HIS A 251 -27.12 -7.05 -5.55
N ALA A 252 -26.03 -6.55 -6.15
CA ALA A 252 -25.42 -5.28 -5.79
C ALA A 252 -25.74 -4.17 -6.81
N THR A 253 -26.06 -2.98 -6.32
CA THR A 253 -26.13 -1.75 -7.12
C THR A 253 -24.82 -1.00 -7.00
N LEU A 254 -24.16 -0.71 -8.13
CA LEU A 254 -22.89 0.03 -8.16
C LEU A 254 -23.08 1.34 -8.92
N ARG A 255 -22.74 2.47 -8.30
CA ARG A 255 -22.69 3.78 -8.96
C ARG A 255 -21.25 4.20 -9.14
N TYR A 256 -20.76 4.22 -10.37
CA TYR A 256 -19.39 4.53 -10.69
C TYR A 256 -19.26 5.90 -11.35
N PHE A 257 -18.44 6.77 -10.76
CA PHE A 257 -18.07 8.08 -11.28
C PHE A 257 -16.61 8.01 -11.75
N PRO A 258 -16.37 7.86 -13.07
CA PRO A 258 -15.03 7.79 -13.63
C PRO A 258 -14.30 9.14 -13.53
N PRO A 259 -12.96 9.15 -13.66
CA PRO A 259 -12.18 10.37 -13.62
C PRO A 259 -12.38 11.19 -14.90
N HIS A 260 -13.31 12.15 -14.85
CA HIS A 260 -13.52 13.15 -15.89
C HIS A 260 -13.43 14.53 -15.26
N ARG A 261 -12.48 15.35 -15.75
CA ARG A 261 -12.21 16.70 -15.19
C ARG A 261 -13.39 17.68 -15.31
N ASP A 262 -14.33 17.42 -16.23
CA ASP A 262 -15.26 18.45 -16.71
C ASP A 262 -16.76 18.04 -16.70
N ARG A 263 -17.13 16.84 -16.24
CA ARG A 263 -18.54 16.40 -16.21
C ARG A 263 -18.84 15.52 -15.00
N ASP A 264 -19.60 16.05 -14.04
CA ASP A 264 -20.29 15.27 -13.00
C ASP A 264 -21.41 14.38 -13.56
N GLU A 265 -21.65 14.40 -14.88
CA GLU A 265 -22.81 13.79 -15.54
C GLU A 265 -22.58 12.36 -16.07
N ASP A 266 -21.33 11.86 -16.10
CA ASP A 266 -21.02 10.51 -16.61
C ASP A 266 -21.09 9.44 -15.51
N VAL A 267 -22.16 9.44 -14.70
CA VAL A 267 -22.38 8.37 -13.73
C VAL A 267 -22.78 7.09 -14.46
N ILE A 268 -22.01 6.03 -14.25
CA ILE A 268 -22.34 4.70 -14.75
C ILE A 268 -23.02 3.95 -13.61
N VAL A 269 -24.33 3.74 -13.75
CA VAL A 269 -25.13 2.99 -12.79
C VAL A 269 -25.29 1.56 -13.28
N TYR A 270 -24.79 0.61 -12.49
CA TYR A 270 -25.07 -0.82 -12.64
C TYR A 270 -26.14 -1.19 -11.62
N GLU A 271 -27.38 -1.25 -12.06
CA GLU A 271 -28.50 -1.66 -11.20
C GLU A 271 -28.42 -3.15 -10.87
N ARG A 272 -28.82 -3.49 -9.65
CA ARG A 272 -28.98 -4.90 -9.27
C ARG A 272 -30.07 -5.54 -10.14
N VAL A 273 -29.92 -6.82 -10.42
CA VAL A 273 -30.91 -7.61 -11.18
C VAL A 273 -31.68 -8.60 -10.31
N THR A 274 -31.26 -8.79 -9.06
CA THR A 274 -31.95 -9.63 -8.08
C THR A 274 -31.92 -8.99 -6.70
N ASP A 275 -32.95 -9.23 -5.90
CA ASP A 275 -32.99 -8.92 -4.47
C ASP A 275 -32.67 -10.16 -3.60
N GLU A 276 -32.35 -11.29 -4.23
CA GLU A 276 -31.94 -12.50 -3.54
C GLU A 276 -30.44 -12.45 -3.22
N LEU A 277 -30.13 -12.44 -1.93
CA LEU A 277 -28.74 -12.51 -1.46
C LEU A 277 -28.18 -13.94 -1.56
N PRO A 278 -26.90 -14.11 -1.91
CA PRO A 278 -26.25 -15.42 -1.93
C PRO A 278 -26.33 -16.12 -0.56
N PRO A 279 -26.27 -17.46 -0.50
CA PRO A 279 -26.28 -18.19 0.76
C PRO A 279 -25.08 -17.79 1.63
N GLU A 280 -25.28 -17.72 2.95
CA GLU A 280 -24.20 -17.38 3.87
C GLU A 280 -23.12 -18.47 3.87
N THR A 281 -21.85 -18.06 3.78
CA THR A 281 -20.73 -18.98 3.90
C THR A 281 -20.56 -19.41 5.36
N ALA A 282 -20.53 -20.72 5.60
CA ALA A 282 -20.25 -21.26 6.91
C ALA A 282 -18.74 -21.23 7.21
N GLU A 283 -18.38 -20.93 8.45
CA GLU A 283 -17.01 -21.13 8.93
C GLU A 283 -16.73 -22.63 9.04
N ILE A 284 -15.59 -23.08 8.50
CA ILE A 284 -15.19 -24.48 8.50
C ILE A 284 -13.95 -24.70 9.38
N LYS A 285 -13.77 -25.92 9.85
CA LYS A 285 -12.49 -26.35 10.42
C LYS A 285 -11.50 -26.71 9.30
N PRO A 286 -10.20 -26.61 9.54
CA PRO A 286 -9.17 -27.03 8.59
C PRO A 286 -9.29 -28.53 8.26
N HIS A 287 -9.01 -28.91 7.01
CA HIS A 287 -8.96 -30.32 6.61
C HIS A 287 -7.54 -30.87 6.84
N PRO A 288 -7.36 -32.08 7.43
CA PRO A 288 -6.04 -32.61 7.80
C PRO A 288 -5.02 -32.64 6.66
N TYR A 289 -5.47 -32.97 5.44
CA TYR A 289 -4.62 -33.06 4.25
C TYR A 289 -3.83 -31.78 3.94
N GLY A 290 -4.36 -30.60 4.28
CA GLY A 290 -3.74 -29.32 3.96
C GLY A 290 -2.92 -28.71 5.09
N VAL A 291 -2.70 -29.42 6.19
CA VAL A 291 -2.08 -28.86 7.39
C VAL A 291 -0.60 -29.21 7.47
N GLU A 292 0.22 -28.16 7.54
CA GLU A 292 1.67 -28.27 7.69
C GLU A 292 2.07 -28.57 9.13
N LEU A 293 3.24 -29.19 9.32
CA LEU A 293 3.73 -29.60 10.63
C LEU A 293 3.82 -28.42 11.63
N GLY A 294 4.27 -27.25 11.19
CA GLY A 294 4.38 -26.08 12.08
C GLY A 294 3.03 -25.64 12.65
N VAL A 295 2.00 -25.62 11.80
CA VAL A 295 0.63 -25.27 12.19
C VAL A 295 0.06 -26.34 13.12
N LEU A 296 0.28 -27.63 12.80
CA LEU A 296 -0.12 -28.74 13.66
C LEU A 296 0.52 -28.63 15.06
N MET A 297 1.81 -28.32 15.14
CA MET A 297 2.52 -28.13 16.40
C MET A 297 1.97 -26.94 17.20
N GLN A 298 1.62 -25.85 16.53
CA GLN A 298 0.98 -24.71 17.18
C GLN A 298 -0.39 -25.10 17.77
N TRP A 299 -1.26 -25.74 16.98
CA TRP A 299 -2.58 -26.15 17.46
C TRP A 299 -2.51 -27.18 18.58
N LEU A 300 -1.55 -28.10 18.55
CA LEU A 300 -1.33 -29.04 19.66
C LEU A 300 -0.98 -28.33 20.97
N ARG A 301 -0.28 -27.19 20.91
CA ARG A 301 0.07 -26.38 22.11
C ARG A 301 -1.10 -25.55 22.61
N GLU A 302 -1.96 -25.07 21.70
CA GLU A 302 -3.09 -24.20 22.02
C GLU A 302 -4.37 -24.98 22.36
N SER A 303 -4.49 -26.24 21.92
CA SER A 303 -5.70 -27.03 22.10
C SER A 303 -5.93 -27.38 23.57
N LYS A 304 -7.22 -27.42 23.93
CA LYS A 304 -7.69 -27.82 25.27
C LYS A 304 -7.88 -29.33 25.40
N SER A 305 -7.68 -30.07 24.32
CA SER A 305 -7.85 -31.53 24.29
C SER A 305 -6.77 -32.23 25.13
N ARG A 306 -7.19 -33.19 25.96
CA ARG A 306 -6.28 -33.93 26.86
C ARG A 306 -5.55 -35.10 26.20
N ASN A 307 -5.97 -35.49 25.00
CA ASN A 307 -5.44 -36.61 24.25
C ASN A 307 -5.47 -36.34 22.74
N LEU A 308 -4.63 -37.08 22.00
CA LEU A 308 -4.48 -36.90 20.55
C LEU A 308 -5.76 -37.23 19.77
N PRO A 309 -6.50 -38.32 20.07
CA PRO A 309 -7.77 -38.59 19.38
C PRO A 309 -8.81 -37.48 19.56
N GLY A 310 -8.92 -36.93 20.78
CA GLY A 310 -9.81 -35.81 21.08
C GLY A 310 -9.41 -34.55 20.31
N PHE A 311 -8.12 -34.26 20.23
CA PHE A 311 -7.58 -33.16 19.42
C PHE A 311 -7.94 -33.33 17.93
N LEU A 312 -7.65 -34.49 17.34
CA LEU A 312 -7.88 -34.73 15.92
C LEU A 312 -9.37 -34.61 15.54
N ALA A 313 -10.27 -35.13 16.38
CA ALA A 313 -11.71 -35.05 16.13
C ALA A 313 -12.30 -33.64 16.39
N SER A 314 -11.71 -32.86 17.30
CA SER A 314 -12.22 -31.54 17.67
C SER A 314 -11.69 -30.41 16.80
N GLU A 315 -10.43 -30.46 16.36
CA GLU A 315 -9.81 -29.34 15.64
C GLU A 315 -9.93 -29.47 14.11
N PHE A 316 -10.15 -30.67 13.57
CA PHE A 316 -10.19 -30.89 12.11
C PHE A 316 -11.59 -31.16 11.57
N SER A 317 -11.81 -30.71 10.33
CA SER A 317 -12.97 -31.11 9.53
C SER A 317 -12.86 -32.55 9.08
N ARG A 318 -14.00 -33.25 9.04
CA ARG A 318 -14.13 -34.64 8.53
C ARG A 318 -13.33 -35.70 9.30
N VAL A 319 -12.92 -35.40 10.55
CA VAL A 319 -12.32 -36.39 11.45
C VAL A 319 -13.34 -36.78 12.51
N SER A 320 -13.88 -37.99 12.40
CA SER A 320 -14.79 -38.53 13.43
C SER A 320 -14.00 -39.09 14.60
N SER A 321 -14.63 -39.22 15.78
CA SER A 321 -14.01 -39.85 16.95
C SER A 321 -13.50 -41.27 16.66
N ARG A 322 -14.15 -41.99 15.74
CA ARG A 322 -13.71 -43.33 15.31
C ARG A 322 -12.47 -43.28 14.42
N LEU A 323 -12.37 -42.28 13.55
CA LEU A 323 -11.19 -42.11 12.68
C LEU A 323 -9.97 -41.57 13.46
N ALA A 324 -10.23 -40.88 14.57
CA ALA A 324 -9.20 -40.30 15.42
C ALA A 324 -8.56 -41.27 16.42
N GLN A 325 -9.19 -42.43 16.67
CA GLN A 325 -8.67 -43.52 17.53
C GLN A 325 -7.61 -44.33 16.79
#